data_AF-A0A7V6LB86-F1
#
_entry.id   AF-A0A7V6LB86-F1
#
_cell.length_a   1.000
_cell.length_b   1.000
_cell.length_c   1.000
_cell.angle_alpha   90.00
_cell.angle_beta   90.00
_cell.angle_gamma   90.00
#
_symmetry.space_group_name_H-M   'P 1'
#
loop_
_entity.id
_entity.type
_entity.pdbx_description
1 polymer ?
#
loop_
_entity_poly.entity_id
_entity_poly.type
_entity_poly.pdbx_seq_one_letter_code
_entity_poly.pdbx_strand_id
1 'polypeptide(L)' 'MVLYELRSKFASNITRIYYFYIEGDKAILLHGILKKSGKPPQRELETARSRMKDAQERGL' A
#
# COMPACT_ATOMS: atom_id res chain seq x y z
N MET A 1 -11.11 -1.47 -8.91
CA MET A 1 -9.65 -1.23 -8.86
C MET A 1 -9.01 -2.24 -7.92
N VAL A 2 -7.77 -2.66 -8.18
CA VAL A 2 -7.11 -3.74 -7.42
C VAL A 2 -6.01 -3.13 -6.53
N LEU A 3 -5.98 -3.52 -5.25
CA LEU A 3 -4.91 -3.17 -4.32
C LEU A 3 -3.79 -4.21 -4.41
N TYR A 4 -2.57 -3.75 -4.66
CA TYR A 4 -1.37 -4.57 -4.72
C TYR A 4 -0.47 -4.33 -3.51
N GLU A 5 0.35 -5.32 -3.17
CA GLU A 5 1.37 -5.23 -2.13
C GLU A 5 2.76 -5.47 -2.75
N LEU A 6 3.64 -4.48 -2.64
CA LEU A 6 5.06 -4.62 -2.93
C LEU A 6 5.79 -4.99 -1.63
N ARG A 7 6.53 -6.10 -1.67
CA ARG A 7 7.40 -6.53 -0.56
C ARG A 7 8.85 -6.29 -0.90
N SER A 8 9.54 -5.58 -0.03
CA SER A 8 11.00 -5.45 -0.07
C SER A 8 11.61 -5.99 1.22
N LYS A 9 12.67 -6.78 1.10
CA LYS A 9 13.43 -7.29 2.23
C LYS A 9 14.85 -6.77 2.14
N PHE A 10 15.29 -6.05 3.16
CA PHE A 10 16.65 -5.56 3.28
C PHE A 10 17.20 -5.89 4.66
N ALA A 11 18.24 -6.73 4.71
CA ALA A 11 18.72 -7.36 5.93
C ALA A 11 17.56 -8.00 6.73
N SER A 12 17.42 -7.66 8.01
CA SER A 12 16.34 -8.14 8.89
C SER A 12 15.03 -7.35 8.75
N ASN A 13 14.99 -6.29 7.95
CA ASN A 13 13.82 -5.46 7.77
C ASN A 13 12.98 -5.95 6.59
N ILE A 14 11.66 -6.00 6.77
CA ILE A 14 10.70 -6.24 5.69
C ILE A 14 9.84 -4.99 5.55
N THR A 15 9.86 -4.37 4.39
CA THR A 15 8.99 -3.24 4.03
C THR A 15 7.86 -3.76 3.17
N ARG A 16 6.63 -3.30 3.45
CA ARG A 16 5.46 -3.54 2.61
C ARG A 16 4.90 -2.21 2.14
N ILE A 17 4.68 -2.07 0.85
CA ILE A 17 4.08 -0.87 0.26
C ILE A 17 2.81 -1.31 -0.45
N TYR A 18 1.69 -0.75 -0.04
CA TYR A 18 0.39 -0.95 -0.68
C TYR A 18 0.20 0.10 -1.75
N TYR A 19 -0.23 -0.31 -2.94
CA TYR A 19 -0.33 0.58 -4.10
C TYR A 19 -1.40 0.10 -5.08
N PHE A 20 -1.72 0.93 -6.07
CA PHE A 20 -2.56 0.56 -7.20
C PHE A 20 -2.04 1.18 -8.49
N TYR A 21 -2.49 0.63 -9.62
CA TYR A 21 -2.20 1.20 -10.94
C TYR A 21 -3.35 2.10 -11.39
N ILE A 22 -3.01 3.31 -11.82
CA ILE A 22 -3.83 4.13 -12.72
C ILE A 22 -3.50 3.67 -14.13
N GLU A 23 -4.48 3.77 -15.04
CA GLU A 23 -4.35 3.39 -16.46
C GLU A 23 -2.93 3.56 -17.02
N GLY A 24 -2.38 2.47 -17.58
CA GLY A 24 -1.03 2.41 -18.10
C GLY A 24 0.01 1.97 -17.06
N ASP A 25 1.12 2.71 -16.99
CA ASP A 25 2.35 2.40 -16.25
C ASP A 25 2.50 3.20 -14.93
N LYS A 26 1.47 3.96 -14.56
CA LYS A 26 1.49 4.81 -13.36
C LYS A 26 1.00 4.03 -12.15
N ALA A 27 1.87 3.88 -11.15
CA ALA A 27 1.52 3.32 -9.85
C ALA A 27 1.43 4.42 -8.78
N ILE A 28 0.35 4.41 -7.98
CA ILE A 28 0.22 5.25 -6.80
C ILE A 28 0.48 4.43 -5.55
N LEU A 29 1.50 4.85 -4.80
CA LEU A 29 1.85 4.28 -3.50
C LEU A 29 0.97 4.89 -2.41
N LEU A 30 0.16 4.06 -1.76
CA LEU A 30 -0.85 4.50 -0.80
C LEU A 30 -0.33 4.49 0.63
N HIS A 31 0.37 3.42 1.01
CA HIS A 31 0.75 3.19 2.40
C HIS A 31 1.96 2.26 2.51
N GLY A 32 3.00 2.71 3.21
CA GLY A 32 4.25 1.96 3.40
C GLY A 32 4.49 1.67 4.87
N ILE A 33 4.80 0.40 5.20
CA ILE A 33 5.11 -0.03 6.57
C ILE A 33 6.43 -0.78 6.62
N LEU A 34 7.18 -0.52 7.68
CA LEU A 34 8.33 -1.32 8.08
C LEU A 34 7.84 -2.34 9.11
N LYS A 35 8.00 -3.64 8.82
CA LYS A 35 7.68 -4.73 9.74
C LYS A 35 8.71 -4.75 10.87
N LYS A 36 8.54 -3.84 11.84
CA LYS A 36 9.25 -3.80 13.12
C LYS A 36 8.37 -4.22 14.30
N SER A 37 7.06 -4.32 14.10
CA SER A 37 6.11 -4.76 15.13
C SER A 37 5.27 -5.92 14.64
N GLY A 38 4.87 -6.81 15.56
CA GLY A 38 3.92 -7.88 15.31
C GLY A 38 2.47 -7.40 15.17
N LYS A 39 2.23 -6.10 14.95
CA LYS A 39 0.88 -5.56 14.80
C LYS A 39 0.16 -6.23 13.61
N PRO A 40 -1.16 -6.45 13.73
CA PRO A 40 -1.93 -7.05 12.65
C PRO A 40 -1.86 -6.19 11.39
N PRO A 41 -1.55 -6.75 10.21
CA PRO A 41 -1.52 -6.02 8.95
C PRO A 41 -2.91 -5.51 8.53
N GLN A 42 -3.98 -5.97 9.18
CA GLN A 42 -5.37 -5.60 8.88
C GLN A 42 -5.61 -4.09 8.95
N ARG A 43 -5.12 -3.41 9.99
CA ARG A 43 -5.28 -1.96 10.14
C ARG A 43 -4.58 -1.18 9.03
N GLU A 44 -3.42 -1.65 8.61
CA GLU A 44 -2.64 -1.03 7.53
C GLU A 44 -3.30 -1.28 6.17
N LEU A 45 -3.90 -2.46 5.98
CA LEU A 45 -4.68 -2.80 4.79
C LEU A 45 -5.95 -1.94 4.68
N GLU A 46 -6.68 -1.75 5.79
CA GLU A 46 -7.84 -0.86 5.85
C GLU A 46 -7.46 0.59 5.54
N THR A 47 -6.33 1.05 6.09
CA THR A 47 -5.77 2.38 5.79
C THR A 47 -5.45 2.50 4.30
N ALA A 48 -4.81 1.51 3.69
CA ALA A 48 -4.52 1.49 2.26
C ALA A 48 -5.80 1.52 1.41
N ARG A 49 -6.82 0.74 1.76
CA ARG A 49 -8.12 0.74 1.07
C ARG A 49 -8.84 2.09 1.16
N SER A 50 -8.82 2.71 2.35
CA SER A 50 -9.40 4.04 2.55
C SER A 50 -8.72 5.09 1.68
N ARG A 51 -7.38 5.10 1.65
CA ARG A 51 -6.60 6.00 0.78
C ARG A 51 -6.82 5.75 -0.70
N MET A 52 -7.01 4.49 -1.11
CA MET A 52 -7.36 4.16 -2.49
C MET A 52 -8.70 4.82 -2.88
N LYS A 53 -9.71 4.70 -2.03
CA LYS A 53 -11.04 5.28 -2.28
C LYS A 53 -10.97 6.81 -2.39
N ASP A 54 -10.26 7.48 -1.48
CA ASP A 54 -10.05 8.93 -1.51
C ASP A 54 -9.30 9.37 -2.78
N ALA A 55 -8.26 8.63 -3.20
CA ALA A 55 -7.55 8.91 -4.44
C ALA A 55 -8.48 8.85 -5.67
N GLN A 56 -9.33 7.83 -5.74
CA GLN A 56 -10.31 7.69 -6.82
C GLN A 56 -11.35 8.82 -6.81
N GLU A 57 -11.85 9.21 -5.63
CA GLU A 57 -12.78 10.33 -5.49
C GLU A 57 -12.16 11.67 -5.93
N ARG A 58 -10.85 11.81 -5.81
CA ARG A 58 -10.07 12.97 -6.29
C ARG A 58 -9.70 12.90 -7.78
N GLY A 59 -10.07 11.83 -8.49
CA GLY A 59 -9.78 11.65 -9.91
C GLY A 59 -8.32 11.31 -10.21
N LEU A 60 -7.62 10.70 -9.24
CA LEU A 60 -6.32 10.06 -9.48
C LEU A 60 -6.53 8.70 -10.16
#